data_AF-A0A495SS22-F1
#
_entry.id   AF-A0A495SS22-F1
#
_cell.length_a   1.000
_cell.length_b   1.000
_cell.length_c   1.000
_cell.angle_alpha   90.00
_cell.angle_beta   90.00
_cell.angle_gamma   90.00
#
_symmetry.space_group_name_H-M   'P 1'
#
loop_
_entity.id
_entity.type
_entity.pdbx_description
1 polymer ?
#
loop_
_entity_poly.entity_id
_entity_poly.type
_entity_poly.pdbx_seq_one_letter_code
_entity_poly.pdbx_strand_id
1 'polypeptide(L)'
;MATGGRVVHHTTECREGWAAHLLILDAEPGRSVTVTKTVAVHTSRDRAIGTPLLASRRLAAEAGDFGQLLAEHALRWAELWRRCGIDAEFDGAGPLHLDLFHLLQAYSEHSVDLDVGIPARGLHGEAYRGHVFWDELFVLRLLNLRFPELAQAVLRYRHRRLDAARHEAAVDLLQRCYTGLEVREDTLWLDPHLPSALGRLDLDLRYRGHWGLGTAVDRRTVTVSLREDRQVPVRIRLRGTEATIRPGETRRFHL
;
A
#
# COMPACT_ATOMS: atom_id res chain seq x y z
N MET A 1 0.41 -1.05 -36.10
CA MET A 1 0.32 -1.38 -37.55
C MET A 1 -1.11 -1.76 -37.88
N ALA A 2 -1.60 -1.42 -39.08
CA ALA A 2 -2.92 -1.83 -39.56
C ALA A 2 -2.78 -2.90 -40.65
N THR A 3 -3.60 -3.96 -40.62
CA THR A 3 -3.64 -5.05 -41.62
C THR A 3 -5.07 -5.24 -42.13
N GLY A 4 -5.23 -5.71 -43.37
CA GLY A 4 -6.55 -6.02 -43.96
C GLY A 4 -7.30 -4.83 -44.60
N GLY A 5 -6.77 -3.61 -44.49
CA GLY A 5 -7.30 -2.40 -45.15
C GLY A 5 -6.17 -1.43 -45.52
N ARG A 6 -6.37 -0.63 -46.56
CA ARG A 6 -5.40 0.39 -46.98
C ARG A 6 -5.46 1.57 -46.02
N VAL A 7 -4.32 1.98 -45.46
CA VAL A 7 -4.21 3.23 -44.70
C VAL A 7 -4.25 4.39 -45.69
N VAL A 8 -5.32 5.18 -45.65
CA VAL A 8 -5.54 6.35 -46.52
C VAL A 8 -4.84 7.57 -45.96
N HIS A 9 -4.84 7.70 -44.63
CA HIS A 9 -4.24 8.84 -43.95
C HIS A 9 -3.73 8.42 -42.57
N HIS A 10 -2.53 8.89 -42.22
CA HIS A 10 -1.95 8.72 -40.89
C HIS A 10 -1.36 10.05 -40.43
N THR A 11 -1.92 10.61 -39.35
CA THR A 11 -1.41 11.83 -38.71
C THR A 11 -1.08 11.55 -37.26
N THR A 12 -0.04 12.21 -36.75
CA THR A 12 0.35 12.15 -35.34
C THR A 12 0.15 13.53 -34.71
N GLU A 13 -0.53 13.58 -33.58
CA GLU A 13 -0.76 14.79 -32.80
C GLU A 13 -0.11 14.63 -31.43
N CYS A 14 0.58 15.67 -30.96
CA CYS A 14 1.16 15.70 -29.63
C CYS A 14 0.86 17.07 -29.00
N ARG A 15 0.23 17.06 -27.82
CA ARG A 15 -0.08 18.24 -27.03
C ARG A 15 0.32 18.01 -25.58
N GLU A 16 0.28 19.08 -24.78
CA GLU A 16 0.49 18.93 -23.35
C GLU A 16 -0.57 17.99 -22.76
N GLY A 17 -0.11 16.95 -22.06
CA GLY A 17 -0.96 15.94 -21.42
C GLY A 17 -1.41 14.76 -22.30
N TRP A 18 -1.24 14.79 -23.63
CA TRP A 18 -1.63 13.64 -24.48
C TRP A 18 -0.94 13.60 -25.85
N ALA A 19 -0.85 12.40 -26.42
CA ALA A 19 -0.41 12.16 -27.79
C ALA A 19 -1.32 11.15 -28.48
N ALA A 20 -1.53 11.29 -29.78
CA ALA A 20 -2.42 10.44 -30.56
C ALA A 20 -1.87 10.12 -31.96
N HIS A 21 -2.31 8.99 -32.49
CA HIS A 21 -2.22 8.67 -33.91
C HIS A 21 -3.65 8.59 -34.47
N LEU A 22 -3.93 9.39 -35.51
CA LEU A 22 -5.16 9.34 -36.29
C LEU A 22 -4.93 8.46 -37.51
N LEU A 23 -5.70 7.40 -37.65
CA LEU A 23 -5.64 6.46 -38.79
C LEU A 23 -6.98 6.51 -39.53
N ILE A 24 -6.95 6.85 -40.82
CA ILE A 24 -8.09 6.72 -41.73
C ILE A 24 -7.83 5.49 -42.61
N LEU A 25 -8.76 4.54 -42.59
CA LEU A 25 -8.60 3.23 -43.21
C LEU A 25 -9.76 3.00 -44.19
N ASP A 26 -9.44 2.51 -45.38
CA ASP A 26 -10.45 1.98 -46.30
C ASP A 26 -10.91 0.61 -45.77
N ALA A 27 -12.21 0.47 -45.52
CA ALA A 27 -12.84 -0.78 -45.12
C ALA A 27 -13.85 -1.23 -46.17
N GLU A 28 -13.78 -2.51 -46.57
CA GLU A 28 -14.68 -3.11 -47.55
C GLU A 28 -15.71 -4.01 -46.86
N PRO A 29 -16.96 -4.08 -47.36
CA PRO A 29 -17.95 -5.03 -46.85
C PRO A 29 -17.41 -6.47 -46.82
N GLY A 30 -17.52 -7.12 -45.65
CA GLY A 30 -17.06 -8.51 -45.47
C GLY A 30 -15.56 -8.68 -45.27
N ARG A 31 -14.76 -7.61 -45.21
CA ARG A 31 -13.32 -7.68 -44.89
C ARG A 31 -12.99 -6.97 -43.58
N SER A 32 -12.31 -7.67 -42.69
CA SER A 32 -11.86 -7.11 -41.42
C SER A 32 -10.60 -6.28 -41.58
N VAL A 33 -10.56 -5.14 -40.89
CA VAL A 33 -9.35 -4.34 -40.70
C VAL A 33 -8.91 -4.48 -39.25
N THR A 34 -7.63 -4.78 -39.02
CA THR A 34 -7.06 -4.98 -37.69
C THR A 34 -6.00 -3.92 -37.41
N VAL A 35 -6.05 -3.30 -36.23
CA VAL A 35 -5.04 -2.34 -35.78
C VAL A 35 -4.38 -2.86 -34.51
N THR A 36 -3.07 -3.11 -34.58
CA THR A 36 -2.26 -3.53 -33.43
C THR A 36 -1.48 -2.35 -32.87
N LYS A 37 -1.59 -2.15 -31.55
CA LYS A 37 -0.82 -1.17 -30.78
C LYS A 37 0.00 -1.90 -29.71
N THR A 38 1.32 -1.78 -29.79
CA THR A 38 2.26 -2.28 -28.77
C THR A 38 2.73 -1.11 -27.92
N VAL A 39 2.75 -1.27 -26.60
CA VAL A 39 3.16 -0.23 -25.65
C VAL A 39 4.21 -0.81 -24.71
N ALA A 40 5.31 -0.09 -24.55
CA ALA A 40 6.33 -0.37 -23.56
C ALA A 40 6.30 0.73 -22.49
N VAL A 41 6.44 0.34 -21.22
CA VAL A 41 6.40 1.25 -20.07
C VAL A 41 7.62 1.00 -19.20
N HIS A 42 8.33 2.08 -18.87
CA HIS A 42 9.37 2.10 -17.85
C HIS A 42 9.19 3.33 -16.95
N THR A 43 9.75 3.25 -15.76
CA THR A 43 9.83 4.31 -14.76
C THR A 43 11.29 4.52 -14.34
N SER A 44 11.57 5.60 -13.62
CA SER A 44 12.90 5.82 -13.04
C SER A 44 13.28 4.80 -11.96
N ARG A 45 12.36 3.92 -11.54
CA ARG A 45 12.61 2.85 -10.57
C ARG A 45 13.09 1.56 -11.22
N ASP A 46 12.99 1.43 -12.53
CA ASP A 46 13.49 0.25 -13.24
C ASP A 46 15.02 0.22 -13.22
N ARG A 47 15.57 -0.97 -13.04
CA ARG A 47 17.01 -1.17 -12.90
C ARG A 47 17.67 -1.35 -14.25
N ALA A 48 18.96 -1.04 -14.30
CA ALA A 48 19.82 -1.26 -15.47
C ALA A 48 19.33 -0.61 -16.77
N ILE A 49 18.62 0.51 -16.66
CA ILE A 49 18.23 1.35 -17.80
C ILE A 49 18.96 2.69 -17.77
N GLY A 50 19.26 3.25 -18.95
CA GLY A 50 19.84 4.60 -19.05
C GLY A 50 18.82 5.68 -18.70
N THR A 51 17.72 5.72 -19.46
CA THR A 51 16.54 6.54 -19.12
C THR A 51 15.26 5.76 -19.44
N PRO A 52 14.14 6.03 -18.74
CA PRO A 52 12.87 5.35 -19.01
C PRO A 52 12.39 5.52 -20.46
N LEU A 53 12.62 6.71 -21.04
CA LEU A 53 12.26 7.00 -22.42
C LEU A 53 13.08 6.14 -23.40
N LEU A 54 14.41 6.09 -23.25
CA LEU A 54 15.27 5.31 -24.14
C LEU A 54 14.97 3.81 -24.04
N ALA A 55 14.81 3.30 -22.81
CA ALA A 55 14.48 1.90 -22.57
C ALA A 55 13.12 1.52 -23.18
N SER A 56 12.09 2.35 -22.98
CA SER A 56 10.75 2.10 -23.53
C SER A 56 10.74 2.14 -25.07
N ARG A 57 11.45 3.10 -25.68
CA ARG A 57 11.56 3.18 -27.15
C ARG A 57 12.27 1.96 -27.72
N ARG A 58 13.36 1.52 -27.07
CA ARG A 58 14.10 0.33 -27.49
C ARG A 58 13.23 -0.92 -27.38
N LEU A 59 12.60 -1.15 -26.23
CA LEU A 59 11.73 -2.31 -26.02
C LEU A 59 10.56 -2.34 -27.01
N ALA A 60 9.92 -1.19 -27.28
CA ALA A 60 8.84 -1.11 -28.25
C ALA A 60 9.31 -1.36 -29.70
N ALA A 61 10.55 -0.99 -30.04
CA ALA A 61 11.12 -1.21 -31.37
C ALA A 61 11.60 -2.66 -31.57
N GLU A 62 12.04 -3.33 -30.51
CA GLU A 62 12.49 -4.72 -30.52
C GLU A 62 11.34 -5.73 -30.32
N ALA A 63 10.15 -5.27 -29.94
CA ALA A 63 8.98 -6.13 -29.70
C ALA A 63 8.53 -6.84 -30.99
N GLY A 64 8.22 -8.14 -30.86
CA GLY A 64 7.61 -8.92 -31.92
C GLY A 64 6.21 -8.43 -32.30
N ASP A 65 5.64 -9.05 -33.33
CA ASP A 65 4.24 -8.82 -33.66
C ASP A 65 3.28 -9.37 -32.59
N PHE A 66 1.99 -9.09 -32.73
CA PHE A 66 0.99 -9.53 -31.75
C PHE A 66 0.97 -11.06 -31.58
N GLY A 67 1.15 -11.82 -32.67
CA GLY A 67 1.13 -13.28 -32.61
C GLY A 67 2.30 -13.82 -31.80
N GLN A 68 3.50 -13.26 -32.00
CA GLN A 68 4.69 -13.60 -31.23
C GLN A 68 4.51 -13.25 -29.74
N LEU A 69 4.07 -12.03 -29.43
CA LEU A 69 3.84 -11.59 -28.06
C LEU A 69 2.77 -12.43 -27.35
N LEU A 70 1.69 -12.82 -28.05
CA LEU A 70 0.64 -13.67 -27.50
C LEU A 70 1.16 -15.09 -27.23
N ALA A 71 1.97 -15.65 -28.13
CA ALA A 71 2.55 -16.97 -27.96
C ALA A 71 3.51 -17.02 -26.75
N GLU A 72 4.37 -16.01 -26.61
CA GLU A 72 5.25 -15.86 -25.45
C GLU A 72 4.47 -15.71 -24.14
N HIS A 73 3.41 -14.89 -24.14
CA HIS A 73 2.52 -14.72 -23.00
C HIS A 73 1.83 -16.03 -22.60
N ALA A 74 1.26 -16.76 -23.56
CA ALA A 74 0.59 -18.02 -23.32
C ALA A 74 1.56 -19.09 -22.77
N LEU A 75 2.78 -19.14 -23.30
CA LEU A 75 3.83 -20.04 -22.81
C LEU A 75 4.18 -19.74 -21.35
N ARG A 76 4.33 -18.45 -21.00
CA ARG A 76 4.63 -18.05 -19.61
C ARG A 76 3.50 -18.44 -18.67
N TRP A 77 2.24 -18.21 -19.04
CA TRP A 77 1.10 -18.64 -18.22
C TRP A 77 1.02 -20.15 -18.09
N ALA A 78 1.30 -20.91 -19.15
CA ALA A 78 1.34 -22.37 -19.07
C ALA A 78 2.39 -22.85 -18.06
N GLU A 79 3.53 -22.17 -17.94
CA GLU A 79 4.54 -22.48 -16.92
C GLU A 79 4.06 -22.16 -15.49
N LEU A 80 3.45 -21.00 -15.31
CA LEU A 80 2.87 -20.62 -14.00
C LEU A 80 1.79 -21.62 -13.58
N TRP A 81 0.90 -22.02 -14.50
CA TRP A 81 -0.14 -23.01 -14.22
C TRP A 81 0.44 -24.39 -13.91
N ARG A 82 1.51 -24.84 -14.60
CA ARG A 82 2.20 -26.08 -14.22
C ARG A 82 2.77 -26.02 -12.79
N ARG A 83 3.14 -24.83 -12.31
CA ARG A 83 3.79 -24.65 -11.00
C ARG A 83 2.79 -24.55 -9.85
N CYS A 84 1.66 -23.87 -10.05
CA CYS A 84 0.71 -23.59 -8.96
C CYS A 84 -0.76 -23.93 -9.26
N GLY A 85 -1.08 -24.43 -10.46
CA GLY A 85 -2.41 -24.93 -10.79
C GLY A 85 -2.83 -26.02 -9.82
N ILE A 86 -4.12 -26.04 -9.49
CA ILE A 86 -4.72 -27.04 -8.60
C ILE A 86 -5.82 -27.72 -9.40
N ASP A 87 -5.55 -28.94 -9.82
CA ASP A 87 -6.53 -29.80 -10.49
C ASP A 87 -7.31 -30.57 -9.43
N ALA A 88 -8.57 -30.19 -9.24
CA ALA A 88 -9.45 -30.84 -8.28
C ALA A 88 -10.90 -30.82 -8.80
N GLU A 89 -11.60 -31.93 -8.60
CA GLU A 89 -12.99 -32.10 -9.02
C GLU A 89 -13.93 -31.64 -7.90
N PHE A 90 -14.32 -30.36 -7.94
CA PHE A 90 -15.30 -29.78 -7.02
C PHE A 90 -15.89 -28.47 -7.58
N ASP A 91 -17.04 -28.04 -7.05
CA ASP A 91 -17.80 -26.85 -7.47
C ASP A 91 -17.13 -25.50 -7.08
N GLY A 92 -15.80 -25.47 -6.98
CA GLY A 92 -15.02 -24.27 -6.68
C GLY A 92 -13.67 -24.19 -7.40
N ALA A 93 -13.38 -25.12 -8.32
CA ALA A 93 -12.12 -25.11 -9.07
C ALA A 93 -11.96 -23.83 -9.92
N GLY A 94 -13.04 -23.39 -10.58
CA GLY A 94 -13.03 -22.16 -11.39
C GLY A 94 -12.70 -20.89 -10.58
N PRO A 95 -13.46 -20.58 -9.50
CA PRO A 95 -13.12 -19.47 -8.60
C PRO A 95 -11.70 -19.53 -8.02
N LEU A 96 -11.23 -20.72 -7.64
CA LEU A 96 -9.87 -20.90 -7.14
C LEU A 96 -8.82 -20.50 -8.19
N HIS A 97 -8.99 -20.92 -9.45
CA HIS A 97 -8.08 -20.52 -10.53
C HIS A 97 -8.15 -19.01 -10.80
N LEU A 98 -9.32 -18.40 -10.66
CA LEU A 98 -9.46 -16.94 -10.77
C LEU A 98 -8.68 -16.21 -9.65
N ASP A 99 -8.76 -16.70 -8.41
CA ASP A 99 -8.02 -16.12 -7.28
C ASP A 99 -6.50 -16.25 -7.47
N LEU A 100 -6.03 -17.43 -7.94
CA LEU A 100 -4.62 -17.66 -8.26
C LEU A 100 -4.15 -16.76 -9.40
N PHE A 101 -4.98 -16.59 -10.44
CA PHE A 101 -4.70 -15.69 -11.55
C PHE A 101 -4.50 -14.24 -11.04
N HIS A 102 -5.41 -13.74 -10.22
CA HIS A 102 -5.30 -12.39 -9.65
C HIS A 102 -4.07 -12.23 -8.75
N LEU A 103 -3.75 -13.23 -7.92
CA LEU A 103 -2.56 -13.20 -7.09
C LEU A 103 -1.29 -13.06 -7.94
N LEU A 104 -1.15 -13.86 -8.99
CA LEU A 104 0.02 -13.85 -9.87
C LEU A 104 0.13 -12.57 -10.71
N GLN A 105 -0.99 -11.91 -11.00
CA GLN A 105 -0.98 -10.58 -11.62
C GLN A 105 -0.56 -9.48 -10.63
N ALA A 106 -0.92 -9.60 -9.35
CA ALA A 106 -0.60 -8.62 -8.33
C ALA A 106 0.83 -8.73 -7.81
N TYR A 107 1.38 -9.95 -7.74
CA TYR A 107 2.72 -10.23 -7.24
C TYR A 107 3.33 -11.41 -7.99
N SER A 108 4.37 -11.15 -8.77
CA SER A 108 4.99 -12.11 -9.68
C SER A 108 6.51 -12.18 -9.48
N GLU A 109 7.18 -13.08 -10.19
CA GLU A 109 8.65 -13.19 -10.20
C GLU A 109 9.36 -11.84 -10.47
N HIS A 110 8.74 -10.95 -11.23
CA HIS A 110 9.27 -9.62 -11.52
C HIS A 110 9.28 -8.70 -10.28
N SER A 111 8.63 -9.11 -9.18
CA SER A 111 8.64 -8.42 -7.89
C SER A 111 9.81 -8.83 -6.99
N VAL A 112 10.51 -9.94 -7.25
CA VAL A 112 11.49 -10.56 -6.32
C VAL A 112 12.57 -9.58 -5.85
N ASP A 113 13.07 -8.79 -6.80
CA ASP A 113 14.16 -7.86 -6.56
C ASP A 113 13.69 -6.42 -6.35
N LEU A 114 12.39 -6.16 -6.47
CA LEU A 114 11.82 -4.85 -6.23
C LEU A 114 11.63 -4.62 -4.71
N ASP A 115 11.60 -3.35 -4.29
CA ASP A 115 11.20 -2.99 -2.93
C ASP A 115 9.68 -2.80 -2.81
N VAL A 116 8.94 -3.88 -3.11
CA VAL A 116 7.47 -3.89 -3.13
C VAL A 116 6.92 -5.07 -2.33
N GLY A 117 5.84 -4.81 -1.60
CA GLY A 117 5.05 -5.83 -0.90
C GLY A 117 3.77 -6.14 -1.67
N ILE A 118 2.87 -6.91 -1.06
CA ILE A 118 1.59 -7.29 -1.68
C ILE A 118 0.51 -6.29 -1.28
N PRO A 119 -0.04 -5.49 -2.21
CA PRO A 119 -1.12 -4.56 -1.89
C PRO A 119 -2.45 -5.30 -1.76
N ALA A 120 -3.31 -4.83 -0.85
CA ALA A 120 -4.61 -5.47 -0.55
C ALA A 120 -5.58 -5.58 -1.75
N ARG A 121 -5.36 -4.79 -2.82
CA ARG A 121 -6.22 -4.74 -4.03
C ARG A 121 -5.45 -4.91 -5.33
N GLY A 122 -4.22 -5.43 -5.29
CA GLY A 122 -3.39 -5.52 -6.50
C GLY A 122 -3.21 -4.14 -7.15
N LEU A 123 -3.24 -4.13 -8.48
CA LEU A 123 -3.22 -2.92 -9.32
C LEU A 123 -4.58 -2.67 -10.02
N HIS A 124 -5.67 -3.10 -9.39
CA HIS A 124 -7.01 -3.11 -10.00
C HIS A 124 -7.87 -1.86 -9.70
N GLY A 125 -7.30 -0.85 -9.04
CA GLY A 125 -7.98 0.41 -8.77
C GLY A 125 -7.36 1.20 -7.62
N GLU A 126 -7.99 2.31 -7.24
CA GLU A 126 -7.44 3.26 -6.26
C GLU A 126 -7.77 2.93 -4.80
N ALA A 127 -8.73 2.03 -4.56
CA ALA A 127 -9.08 1.59 -3.21
C ALA A 127 -7.86 0.99 -2.51
N TYR A 128 -7.67 1.33 -1.22
CA TYR A 128 -6.47 1.02 -0.44
C TYR A 128 -5.14 1.58 -0.99
N ARG A 129 -5.15 2.35 -2.09
CA ARG A 129 -4.01 3.13 -2.63
C ARG A 129 -2.72 2.34 -2.83
N GLY A 130 -2.81 1.03 -3.06
CA GLY A 130 -1.64 0.15 -3.15
C GLY A 130 -0.86 0.00 -1.83
N HIS A 131 -1.46 0.36 -0.69
CA HIS A 131 -0.84 0.17 0.62
C HIS A 131 -0.73 -1.32 0.98
N VAL A 132 0.35 -1.63 1.69
CA VAL A 132 0.67 -2.99 2.16
C VAL A 132 0.22 -3.13 3.61
N PHE A 133 -0.82 -3.94 3.81
CA PHE A 133 -1.36 -4.33 5.11
C PHE A 133 -0.83 -5.69 5.51
N TRP A 134 -1.35 -6.32 6.56
CA TRP A 134 -1.05 -7.69 6.99
C TRP A 134 -1.48 -8.82 6.01
N ASP A 135 -2.09 -8.47 4.88
CA ASP A 135 -2.73 -9.39 3.94
C ASP A 135 -1.78 -10.44 3.35
N GLU A 136 -0.46 -10.21 3.38
CA GLU A 136 0.48 -11.25 2.95
C GLU A 136 0.34 -12.54 3.79
N LEU A 137 -0.16 -12.45 5.03
CA LEU A 137 -0.39 -13.61 5.89
C LEU A 137 -1.38 -14.62 5.27
N PHE A 138 -2.29 -14.15 4.41
CA PHE A 138 -3.27 -15.00 3.73
C PHE A 138 -2.65 -15.80 2.59
N VAL A 139 -1.61 -15.27 1.93
CA VAL A 139 -1.01 -15.86 0.72
C VAL A 139 0.38 -16.44 0.94
N LEU A 140 1.06 -16.10 2.05
CA LEU A 140 2.44 -16.49 2.31
C LEU A 140 2.63 -18.02 2.31
N ARG A 141 1.63 -18.80 2.75
CA ARG A 141 1.71 -20.27 2.73
C ARG A 141 1.78 -20.80 1.30
N LEU A 142 0.92 -20.29 0.42
CA LEU A 142 0.92 -20.65 -0.99
C LEU A 142 2.25 -20.25 -1.64
N LEU A 143 2.70 -19.01 -1.41
CA LEU A 143 3.97 -18.53 -1.94
C LEU A 143 5.14 -19.36 -1.43
N ASN A 144 5.20 -19.70 -0.14
CA ASN A 144 6.29 -20.50 0.40
C ASN A 144 6.38 -21.90 -0.24
N LEU A 145 5.24 -22.51 -0.58
CA LEU A 145 5.19 -23.83 -1.21
C LEU A 145 5.45 -23.80 -2.72
N ARG A 146 4.96 -22.77 -3.41
CA ARG A 146 4.99 -22.71 -4.88
C ARG A 146 6.06 -21.77 -5.41
N PHE A 147 6.32 -20.66 -4.73
CA PHE A 147 7.20 -19.55 -5.12
C PHE A 147 8.06 -19.03 -3.94
N PRO A 148 8.96 -19.85 -3.36
CA PRO A 148 9.74 -19.46 -2.19
C PRO A 148 10.55 -18.16 -2.37
N GLU A 149 10.96 -17.86 -3.60
CA GLU A 149 11.60 -16.60 -3.98
C GLU A 149 10.69 -15.37 -3.74
N LEU A 150 9.38 -15.50 -3.98
CA LEU A 150 8.39 -14.47 -3.70
C LEU A 150 8.11 -14.34 -2.20
N ALA A 151 8.03 -15.47 -1.48
CA ALA A 151 7.92 -15.45 -0.02
C ALA A 151 9.11 -14.71 0.61
N GLN A 152 10.33 -15.01 0.16
CA GLN A 152 11.53 -14.30 0.60
C GLN A 152 11.47 -12.81 0.25
N ALA A 153 11.03 -12.44 -0.95
CA ALA A 153 10.90 -11.05 -1.36
C ALA A 153 9.95 -10.24 -0.46
N VAL A 154 8.79 -10.80 -0.11
CA VAL A 154 7.83 -10.19 0.84
C VAL A 154 8.45 -10.02 2.23
N LEU A 155 9.15 -11.03 2.74
CA LEU A 155 9.83 -10.93 4.04
C LEU A 155 10.97 -9.90 4.02
N ARG A 156 11.74 -9.82 2.92
CA ARG A 156 12.77 -8.79 2.74
C ARG A 156 12.17 -7.38 2.66
N TYR A 157 10.99 -7.23 2.05
CA TYR A 157 10.25 -5.97 2.05
C TYR A 157 9.92 -5.50 3.48
N ARG A 158 9.46 -6.41 4.36
CA ARG A 158 9.22 -6.12 5.78
C ARG A 158 10.50 -5.83 6.55
N HIS A 159 11.55 -6.64 6.33
CA HIS A 159 12.84 -6.47 6.98
C HIS A 159 13.43 -5.08 6.73
N ARG A 160 13.38 -4.59 5.47
CA ARG A 160 13.87 -3.24 5.10
C ARG A 160 13.15 -2.09 5.82
N ARG A 161 11.99 -2.36 6.44
CA ARG A 161 11.16 -1.37 7.16
C ARG A 161 11.21 -1.54 8.67
N LEU A 162 12.08 -2.41 9.20
CA LEU A 162 12.19 -2.65 10.66
C LEU A 162 12.54 -1.38 11.43
N ASP A 163 13.40 -0.51 10.91
CA ASP A 163 13.77 0.71 11.62
C ASP A 163 12.62 1.71 11.68
N ALA A 164 11.83 1.82 10.61
CA ALA A 164 10.59 2.61 10.65
C ALA A 164 9.60 2.02 11.66
N ALA A 165 9.42 0.69 11.69
CA ALA A 165 8.56 0.03 12.67
C ALA A 165 9.04 0.24 14.12
N ARG A 166 10.36 0.20 14.36
CA ARG A 166 10.95 0.50 15.68
C ARG A 166 10.72 1.95 16.09
N HIS A 167 10.82 2.88 15.14
CA HIS A 167 10.54 4.30 15.40
C HIS A 167 9.07 4.50 15.80
N GLU A 168 8.13 3.97 15.03
CA GLU A 168 6.69 4.02 15.36
C GLU A 168 6.40 3.39 16.72
N ALA A 169 7.00 2.23 17.01
CA ALA A 169 6.85 1.57 18.31
C ALA A 169 7.39 2.43 19.47
N ALA A 170 8.51 3.14 19.28
CA ALA A 170 9.05 4.03 20.32
C ALA A 170 8.11 5.20 20.62
N VAL A 171 7.47 5.76 19.60
CA VAL A 171 6.45 6.82 19.76
C VAL A 171 5.22 6.27 20.50
N ASP A 172 4.70 5.11 20.11
CA ASP A 172 3.54 4.49 20.76
C ASP A 172 3.83 4.11 22.22
N LEU A 173 5.06 3.64 22.53
CA LEU A 173 5.51 3.37 23.89
C LEU A 173 5.45 4.62 24.78
N LEU A 174 5.96 5.75 24.29
CA LEU A 174 5.92 7.01 25.03
C LEU A 174 4.48 7.51 25.19
N GLN A 175 3.71 7.54 24.11
CA GLN A 175 2.41 8.19 24.11
C GLN A 175 1.31 7.36 24.79
N ARG A 176 1.31 6.04 24.63
CA ARG A 176 0.22 5.16 25.08
C ARG A 176 0.66 4.19 26.15
N CYS A 177 1.77 3.48 25.98
CA CYS A 177 2.15 2.45 26.94
C CYS A 177 2.60 3.03 28.28
N TYR A 178 3.50 4.02 28.31
CA TYR A 178 4.01 4.58 29.57
C TYR A 178 3.04 5.53 30.27
N THR A 179 2.11 6.14 29.54
CA THR A 179 1.04 6.99 30.11
C THR A 179 -0.21 6.19 30.47
N GLY A 180 -0.35 4.96 29.96
CA GLY A 180 -1.60 4.21 30.00
C GLY A 180 -2.74 4.92 29.26
N LEU A 181 -2.42 5.72 28.24
CA LEU A 181 -3.39 6.57 27.54
C LEU A 181 -4.38 5.73 26.74
N GLU A 182 -5.65 5.86 27.10
CA GLU A 182 -6.75 5.26 26.35
C GLU A 182 -7.94 6.21 26.24
N VAL A 183 -8.72 6.08 25.17
CA VAL A 183 -9.96 6.83 25.00
C VAL A 183 -11.11 5.85 25.04
N ARG A 184 -11.97 5.96 26.06
CA ARG A 184 -13.15 5.10 26.24
C ARG A 184 -14.29 5.94 26.81
N GLU A 185 -15.50 5.74 26.28
CA GLU A 185 -16.73 6.36 26.80
C GLU A 185 -16.62 7.88 27.00
N ASP A 186 -16.01 8.57 26.02
CA ASP A 186 -15.89 10.04 26.04
C ASP A 186 -15.03 10.53 27.25
N THR A 187 -14.21 9.63 27.81
CA THR A 187 -13.26 9.92 28.89
C THR A 187 -11.83 9.61 28.41
N LEU A 188 -10.87 10.44 28.82
CA LEU A 188 -9.46 10.18 28.64
C LEU A 188 -8.89 9.42 29.84
N TRP A 189 -8.50 8.19 29.64
CA TRP A 189 -7.95 7.33 30.67
C TRP A 189 -6.43 7.44 30.69
N LEU A 190 -5.88 7.48 31.90
CA LEU A 190 -4.45 7.51 32.18
C LEU A 190 -4.16 6.48 33.27
N ASP A 191 -3.17 5.64 33.04
CA ASP A 191 -2.59 4.76 34.07
C ASP A 191 -1.06 4.68 33.91
N PRO A 192 -0.35 5.75 34.28
CA PRO A 192 1.03 5.88 33.92
C PRO A 192 1.95 4.92 34.67
N HIS A 193 2.88 4.34 33.91
CA HIS A 193 3.90 3.41 34.34
C HIS A 193 5.22 3.76 33.64
N LEU A 194 5.85 4.84 34.11
CA LEU A 194 7.13 5.31 33.57
C LEU A 194 8.28 4.41 34.03
N PRO A 195 9.19 4.00 33.12
CA PRO A 195 10.40 3.27 33.50
C PRO A 195 11.32 4.15 34.34
N SER A 196 12.18 3.54 35.16
CA SER A 196 13.10 4.25 36.06
C SER A 196 14.06 5.22 35.34
N ALA A 197 14.39 4.93 34.08
CA ALA A 197 15.22 5.78 33.23
C ALA A 197 14.52 7.06 32.74
N LEU A 198 13.19 7.11 32.74
CA LEU A 198 12.40 8.25 32.26
C LEU A 198 11.85 9.03 33.45
N GLY A 199 12.47 10.18 33.73
CA GLY A 199 12.10 11.00 34.89
C GLY A 199 10.73 11.67 34.78
N ARG A 200 10.43 12.21 33.60
CA ARG A 200 9.19 12.94 33.29
C ARG A 200 8.90 12.86 31.78
N LEU A 201 7.62 12.85 31.43
CA LEU A 201 7.11 12.92 30.06
C LEU A 201 6.04 13.99 29.98
N ASP A 202 6.21 14.95 29.07
CA ASP A 202 5.23 15.99 28.79
C ASP A 202 4.69 15.80 27.36
N LEU A 203 3.37 15.75 27.22
CA LEU A 203 2.67 15.59 25.95
C LEU A 203 1.63 16.71 25.81
N ASP A 204 1.50 17.28 24.62
CA ASP A 204 0.35 18.11 24.26
C ASP A 204 -0.55 17.33 23.30
N LEU A 205 -1.75 16.98 23.77
CA LEU A 205 -2.63 16.06 23.07
C LEU A 205 -3.76 16.80 22.38
N ARG A 206 -4.15 16.29 21.20
CA ARG A 206 -5.44 16.63 20.59
C ARG A 206 -6.51 15.67 21.05
N TYR A 207 -7.55 16.16 21.72
CA TYR A 207 -8.69 15.35 22.15
C TYR A 207 -10.01 16.00 21.72
N ARG A 208 -10.87 15.25 21.03
CA ARG A 208 -12.20 15.71 20.53
C ARG A 208 -12.18 17.01 19.73
N GLY A 209 -11.15 17.20 18.90
CA GLY A 209 -11.01 18.40 18.07
C GLY A 209 -10.31 19.58 18.78
N HIS A 210 -9.89 19.40 20.03
CA HIS A 210 -9.22 20.42 20.83
C HIS A 210 -7.73 20.14 20.95
N TRP A 211 -6.89 21.12 20.61
CA TRP A 211 -5.46 21.12 20.92
C TRP A 211 -5.22 21.85 22.25
N GLY A 212 -4.13 21.51 22.96
CA GLY A 212 -3.76 22.16 24.22
C GLY A 212 -4.13 21.36 25.47
N LEU A 213 -4.33 20.05 25.37
CA LEU A 213 -4.43 19.17 26.53
C LEU A 213 -3.01 18.76 26.98
N GLY A 214 -2.38 19.65 27.74
CA GLY A 214 -1.07 19.40 28.33
C GLY A 214 -1.16 18.31 29.38
N THR A 215 -0.41 17.22 29.19
CA THR A 215 -0.34 16.07 30.08
C THR A 215 1.11 15.86 30.48
N ALA A 216 1.44 16.20 31.72
CA ALA A 216 2.75 15.99 32.32
C ALA A 216 2.69 14.80 33.27
N VAL A 217 3.52 13.79 33.04
CA VAL A 217 3.58 12.59 33.86
C VAL A 217 4.98 12.46 34.42
N ASP A 218 5.09 12.29 35.74
CA ASP A 218 6.30 11.79 36.40
C ASP A 218 5.95 10.56 37.26
N ARG A 219 6.93 9.97 37.95
CA ARG A 219 6.73 8.75 38.75
C ARG A 219 5.85 8.91 39.99
N ARG A 220 5.48 10.13 40.35
CA ARG A 220 4.71 10.47 41.57
C ARG A 220 3.42 11.19 41.26
N THR A 221 3.36 11.91 40.14
CA THR A 221 2.26 12.80 39.83
C THR A 221 1.93 12.85 38.35
N VAL A 222 0.65 13.10 38.08
CA VAL A 222 0.15 13.46 36.76
C VAL A 222 -0.43 14.85 36.85
N THR A 223 -0.05 15.73 35.94
CA THR A 223 -0.66 17.05 35.79
C THR A 223 -1.35 17.10 34.44
N VAL A 224 -2.64 17.42 34.45
CA VAL A 224 -3.42 17.64 33.23
C VAL A 224 -3.88 19.08 33.23
N SER A 225 -3.56 19.80 32.16
CA SER A 225 -3.95 21.18 31.93
C SER A 225 -4.73 21.29 30.63
N LEU A 226 -5.79 22.09 30.62
CA LEU A 226 -6.51 22.43 29.40
C LEU A 226 -6.31 23.90 29.08
N ARG A 227 -5.79 24.21 27.89
CA ARG A 227 -5.58 25.60 27.44
C ARG A 227 -6.89 26.41 27.50
N GLU A 228 -6.79 27.68 27.84
CA GLU A 228 -7.93 28.61 27.86
C GLU A 228 -8.36 28.94 26.42
N ASP A 229 -9.57 28.48 26.05
CA ASP A 229 -10.23 28.70 24.76
C ASP A 229 -11.72 28.27 24.88
N ARG A 230 -12.55 28.39 23.82
CA ARG A 230 -13.99 28.01 23.76
C ARG A 230 -14.26 26.48 23.86
N GLN A 231 -13.39 25.74 24.53
CA GLN A 231 -13.41 24.28 24.56
C GLN A 231 -14.42 23.77 25.60
N VAL A 232 -14.89 22.53 25.42
CA VAL A 232 -15.72 21.86 26.43
C VAL A 232 -14.83 21.22 27.49
N PRO A 233 -15.29 21.09 28.75
CA PRO A 233 -14.52 20.39 29.78
C PRO A 233 -14.20 18.95 29.37
N VAL A 234 -12.98 18.50 29.66
CA VAL A 234 -12.50 17.16 29.34
C VAL A 234 -12.62 16.28 30.58
N ARG A 235 -13.32 15.14 30.44
CA ARG A 235 -13.34 14.10 31.47
C ARG A 235 -12.08 13.27 31.38
N ILE A 236 -11.41 13.11 32.51
CA ILE A 236 -10.23 12.27 32.64
C ILE A 236 -10.44 11.25 33.75
N ARG A 237 -9.84 10.08 33.59
CA ARG A 237 -9.81 9.03 34.60
C ARG A 237 -8.39 8.57 34.84
N LEU A 238 -7.92 8.74 36.07
CA LEU A 238 -6.58 8.35 36.49
C LEU A 238 -6.67 7.27 37.56
N ARG A 239 -6.19 6.05 37.29
CA ARG A 239 -6.19 4.91 38.24
C ARG A 239 -7.51 4.72 38.99
N GLY A 240 -8.63 4.88 38.28
CA GLY A 240 -9.98 4.76 38.86
C GLY A 240 -10.59 6.04 39.43
N THR A 241 -9.82 7.11 39.61
CA THR A 241 -10.31 8.43 40.04
C THR A 241 -10.76 9.24 38.82
N GLU A 242 -12.01 9.73 38.84
CA GLU A 242 -12.55 10.56 37.77
C GLU A 242 -12.44 12.05 38.11
N ALA A 243 -12.08 12.85 37.11
CA ALA A 243 -12.02 14.30 37.23
C ALA A 243 -12.42 14.97 35.92
N THR A 244 -12.95 16.17 36.01
CA THR A 244 -13.27 17.00 34.84
C THR A 244 -12.36 18.21 34.84
N ILE A 245 -11.63 18.42 33.75
CA ILE A 245 -10.73 19.57 33.55
C ILE A 245 -11.46 20.60 32.69
N ARG A 246 -11.71 21.78 33.23
CA ARG A 246 -12.32 22.91 32.51
C ARG A 246 -11.27 23.69 31.72
N PRO A 247 -11.66 24.46 30.69
CA PRO A 247 -10.72 25.35 29.99
C PRO A 247 -10.01 26.31 30.95
N GLY A 248 -8.70 26.48 30.78
CA GLY A 248 -7.84 27.24 31.69
C GLY A 248 -7.49 26.52 33.00
N GLU A 249 -8.09 25.37 33.28
CA GLU A 249 -7.85 24.62 34.51
C GLU A 249 -6.61 23.73 34.37
N THR A 250 -5.83 23.65 35.44
CA THR A 250 -4.77 22.66 35.61
C THR A 250 -5.04 21.86 36.87
N ARG A 251 -5.07 20.53 36.76
CA ARG A 251 -5.17 19.63 37.92
C ARG A 251 -3.95 18.76 38.03
N ARG A 252 -3.48 18.62 39.27
CA ARG A 252 -2.42 17.70 39.65
C ARG A 252 -2.99 16.55 40.47
N PHE A 253 -2.58 15.34 40.13
CA PHE A 253 -2.95 14.10 40.77
C PHE A 253 -1.69 13.41 41.29
N HIS A 254 -1.80 12.71 42.41
CA HIS A 254 -0.75 11.86 42.94
C HIS A 254 -1.02 10.40 42.53
N LEU A 255 0.02 9.69 42.11
CA LEU A 255 -0.02 8.30 41.64
C LEU A 255 0.09 7.27 42.76
#